data_AF-V4A8V8-F1
#
_entry.id   AF-V4A8V8-F1
#
_cell.length_a   1.000
_cell.length_b   1.000
_cell.length_c   1.000
_cell.angle_alpha   90.00
_cell.angle_beta   90.00
_cell.angle_gamma   90.00
#
_symmetry.space_group_name_H-M   'P 1'
#
loop_
_entity.id
_entity.type
_entity.pdbx_description
1 polymer ?
#
loop_
_entity_poly.entity_id
_entity_poly.type
_entity_poly.pdbx_seq_one_letter_code
_entity_poly.pdbx_strand_id
1 'polypeptide(L)'
;MPIESIPDSDLIKPKTKRLQRESYWMDQLQTVAPNGLNIQHDNQMIPFVATFNHTAAKTSPIVKQYYSELQNRFPNVYTKRLVIAYKRNKNLSNFLVRASFENPIKKCGIETLLFYQKLFHIDDVDDDDVVEYDDLVSEIQRSDSNNDRIWTYEEALTDVDYENVTEEHFLSYDHNGDGHISSQDAWLVFELLPGTGNYLNLENFLIIQATRDKKSQGPEIDIKAFVHAVKDFRIIDVDDDFILTRKEFRMRFKSADRNKDGQLTGSEIRNLFPMRSTPPPNICGDWNVDCSQDDAMALFDSAATENGSQLSVDEYIRHFGPLVKI
;
A
#
# COMPACT_ATOMS: atom_id res chain seq x y z
N MET A 1 -15.80 13.61 49.85
CA MET A 1 -17.18 14.12 49.90
C MET A 1 -17.85 13.83 48.57
N PRO A 2 -19.12 13.43 48.52
CA PRO A 2 -19.84 13.36 47.24
C PRO A 2 -19.91 14.76 46.63
N ILE A 3 -19.76 14.85 45.29
CA ILE A 3 -19.77 16.12 44.55
C ILE A 3 -21.14 16.82 44.66
N GLU A 4 -22.21 16.07 44.92
CA GLU A 4 -23.53 16.57 45.28
C GLU A 4 -24.24 15.55 46.19
N SER A 5 -24.94 16.02 47.24
CA SER A 5 -25.84 15.19 48.04
C SER A 5 -27.29 15.42 47.62
N ILE A 6 -28.02 14.33 47.31
CA ILE A 6 -29.45 14.41 46.99
C ILE A 6 -30.22 14.46 48.32
N PRO A 7 -31.11 15.45 48.54
CA PRO A 7 -32.02 15.42 49.70
C PRO A 7 -32.97 14.23 49.60
N ASP A 8 -33.20 13.51 50.70
CA ASP A 8 -34.05 12.30 50.73
C ASP A 8 -35.48 12.53 50.17
N SER A 9 -35.95 13.77 50.16
CA SER A 9 -37.25 14.17 49.62
C SER A 9 -37.34 14.19 48.08
N ASP A 10 -36.22 14.08 47.36
CA ASP A 10 -36.17 14.10 45.89
C ASP A 10 -36.16 12.70 45.23
N LEU A 11 -36.22 11.63 46.02
CA LEU A 11 -36.25 10.24 45.52
C LEU A 11 -37.52 9.88 44.73
N ILE A 12 -38.57 10.72 44.79
CA ILE A 12 -39.89 10.47 44.18
C ILE A 12 -40.21 11.52 43.08
N LYS A 13 -39.23 11.87 42.24
CA LYS A 13 -39.44 12.71 41.04
C LYS A 13 -39.28 11.92 39.74
N PRO A 14 -39.95 12.34 38.63
CA PRO A 14 -39.97 11.57 37.38
C PRO A 14 -38.57 11.35 36.82
N LYS A 15 -38.32 10.15 36.31
CA LYS A 15 -37.07 9.68 35.64
C LYS A 15 -36.40 10.76 34.78
N THR A 16 -37.18 11.59 34.11
CA THR A 16 -36.74 12.70 33.25
C THR A 16 -35.87 13.74 33.97
N LYS A 17 -36.21 14.14 35.20
CA LYS A 17 -35.39 15.11 35.97
C LYS A 17 -34.07 14.50 36.45
N ARG A 18 -34.08 13.20 36.74
CA ARG A 18 -32.86 12.45 37.09
C ARG A 18 -31.89 12.41 35.90
N LEU A 19 -32.41 12.09 34.71
CA LEU A 19 -31.62 12.04 33.48
C LEU A 19 -31.05 13.41 33.09
N GLN A 20 -31.84 14.49 33.18
CA GLN A 20 -31.35 15.85 32.90
C GLN A 20 -30.19 16.25 33.81
N ARG A 21 -30.27 15.89 35.09
CA ARG A 21 -29.23 16.15 36.08
C ARG A 21 -28.00 15.28 35.87
N GLU A 22 -28.20 14.02 35.49
CA GLU A 22 -27.13 13.09 35.11
C GLU A 22 -26.35 13.63 33.91
N SER A 23 -27.05 14.07 32.86
CA SER A 23 -26.44 14.71 31.68
C SER A 23 -25.68 15.99 32.03
N TYR A 24 -26.23 16.85 32.89
CA TYR A 24 -25.52 18.07 33.33
C TYR A 24 -24.16 17.75 33.97
N TRP A 25 -24.10 16.75 34.84
CA TRP A 25 -22.84 16.35 35.48
C TRP A 25 -21.89 15.62 34.53
N MET A 26 -22.40 14.88 33.55
CA MET A 26 -21.55 14.30 32.51
C MET A 26 -20.81 15.36 31.70
N ASP A 27 -21.48 16.46 31.36
CA ASP A 27 -20.89 17.60 30.65
C ASP A 27 -19.87 18.35 31.52
N GLN A 28 -20.23 18.70 32.75
CA GLN A 28 -19.34 19.45 33.65
C GLN A 28 -18.06 18.67 34.00
N LEU A 29 -18.18 17.34 34.14
CA LEU A 29 -17.06 16.47 34.48
C LEU A 29 -16.34 15.89 33.24
N GLN A 30 -16.79 16.26 32.02
CA GLN A 30 -16.27 15.75 30.75
C GLN A 30 -16.19 14.22 30.69
N THR A 31 -17.18 13.53 31.29
CA THR A 31 -17.17 12.07 31.40
C THR A 31 -17.79 11.37 30.20
N VAL A 32 -18.07 12.09 29.11
CA VAL A 32 -18.53 11.53 27.83
C VAL A 32 -17.33 11.08 26.97
N ALA A 33 -17.47 9.95 26.26
CA ALA A 33 -16.47 9.46 25.32
C ALA A 33 -16.05 10.53 24.28
N PRO A 34 -14.79 10.57 23.81
CA PRO A 34 -13.79 9.48 23.89
C PRO A 34 -12.89 9.48 25.13
N ASN A 35 -12.88 10.55 25.93
CA ASN A 35 -11.94 10.68 27.07
C ASN A 35 -12.60 10.50 28.45
N GLY A 36 -13.91 10.18 28.49
CA GLY A 36 -14.69 9.99 29.70
C GLY A 36 -15.26 8.58 29.91
N LEU A 37 -15.79 8.31 31.11
CA LEU A 37 -16.22 6.97 31.59
C LEU A 37 -17.63 6.53 31.15
N ASN A 38 -18.48 7.41 30.62
CA ASN A 38 -19.85 7.10 30.19
C ASN A 38 -19.96 7.01 28.65
N ILE A 39 -20.45 5.87 28.15
CA ILE A 39 -20.71 5.62 26.73
C ILE A 39 -22.17 5.23 26.53
N GLN A 40 -22.99 6.08 25.89
CA GLN A 40 -23.60 5.79 24.58
C GLN A 40 -24.61 6.87 24.16
N HIS A 41 -24.35 7.45 23.00
CA HIS A 41 -25.34 8.12 22.17
C HIS A 41 -26.47 7.15 21.81
N ASP A 42 -27.69 7.68 21.68
CA ASP A 42 -28.83 6.96 21.10
C ASP A 42 -28.54 6.68 19.62
N ASN A 43 -27.78 5.62 19.35
CA ASN A 43 -27.49 5.20 18.01
C ASN A 43 -28.82 4.79 17.37
N GLN A 44 -29.16 5.39 16.23
CA GLN A 44 -30.26 5.01 15.34
C GLN A 44 -30.10 3.59 14.76
N MET A 45 -29.17 2.81 15.31
CA MET A 45 -28.74 1.52 14.83
C MET A 45 -28.94 0.48 15.93
N ILE A 46 -29.50 -0.67 15.56
CA ILE A 46 -29.54 -1.86 16.40
C ILE A 46 -28.46 -2.81 15.89
N PRO A 47 -27.39 -3.04 16.65
CA PRO A 47 -26.36 -3.98 16.23
C PRO A 47 -26.80 -5.42 16.50
N PHE A 48 -26.74 -6.27 15.49
CA PHE A 48 -26.73 -7.72 15.64
C PHE A 48 -25.29 -8.20 15.45
N VAL A 49 -24.63 -8.54 16.56
CA VAL A 49 -23.23 -8.95 16.57
C VAL A 49 -23.15 -10.47 16.64
N ALA A 50 -22.73 -11.11 15.54
CA ALA A 50 -22.55 -12.55 15.49
C ALA A 50 -21.06 -12.91 15.49
N THR A 51 -20.67 -14.00 16.16
CA THR A 51 -19.31 -14.52 16.04
C THR A 51 -19.10 -15.08 14.64
N PHE A 52 -18.01 -14.70 13.95
CA PHE A 52 -17.70 -15.21 12.62
C PHE A 52 -17.56 -16.74 12.63
N ASN A 53 -18.53 -17.43 12.02
CA ASN A 53 -18.57 -18.89 11.82
C ASN A 53 -19.61 -19.24 10.73
N HIS A 54 -19.65 -20.50 10.29
CA HIS A 54 -20.60 -20.96 9.27
C HIS A 54 -22.08 -20.74 9.66
N THR A 55 -22.39 -20.82 10.96
CA THR A 55 -23.74 -20.58 11.47
C THR A 55 -24.13 -19.11 11.31
N ALA A 56 -23.22 -18.17 11.60
CA ALA A 56 -23.46 -16.74 11.48
C ALA A 56 -23.75 -16.33 10.02
N ALA A 57 -23.08 -16.95 9.05
CA ALA A 57 -23.38 -16.74 7.63
C ALA A 57 -24.82 -17.11 7.26
N LYS A 58 -25.40 -18.12 7.92
CA LYS A 58 -26.81 -18.54 7.73
C LYS A 58 -27.80 -17.74 8.58
N THR A 59 -27.40 -17.37 9.79
CA THR A 59 -28.26 -16.64 10.74
C THR A 59 -28.45 -15.18 10.36
N SER A 60 -27.41 -14.51 9.83
CA SER A 60 -27.46 -13.08 9.47
C SER A 60 -28.58 -12.76 8.45
N PRO A 61 -28.75 -13.51 7.34
CA PRO A 61 -29.88 -13.31 6.41
C PRO A 61 -31.25 -13.48 7.08
N ILE A 62 -31.41 -14.51 7.93
CA ILE A 62 -32.66 -14.81 8.62
C ILE A 62 -33.05 -13.67 9.56
N VAL A 63 -32.10 -13.18 10.36
CA VAL A 63 -32.33 -12.06 11.28
C VAL A 63 -32.68 -10.78 10.52
N LYS A 64 -31.99 -10.52 9.39
CA LYS A 64 -32.30 -9.37 8.53
C LYS A 64 -33.71 -9.45 7.95
N GLN A 65 -34.13 -10.63 7.51
CA GLN A 65 -35.48 -10.87 6.99
C GLN A 65 -36.55 -10.58 8.05
N TYR A 66 -36.47 -11.25 9.21
CA TYR A 66 -37.47 -11.06 10.27
C TYR A 66 -37.48 -9.63 10.82
N TYR A 67 -36.32 -8.98 10.92
CA TYR A 67 -36.29 -7.59 11.34
C TYR A 67 -37.01 -6.69 10.34
N SER A 68 -36.82 -6.92 9.03
CA SER A 68 -37.54 -6.17 7.98
C SER A 68 -39.05 -6.40 8.05
N GLU A 69 -39.50 -7.63 8.31
CA GLU A 69 -40.91 -7.95 8.53
C GLU A 69 -41.49 -7.21 9.76
N LEU A 70 -40.73 -7.14 10.86
CA LEU A 70 -41.11 -6.39 12.05
C LEU A 70 -41.19 -4.88 11.81
N GLN A 71 -40.26 -4.32 11.01
CA GLN A 71 -40.32 -2.91 10.61
C GLN A 71 -41.56 -2.60 9.78
N ASN A 72 -41.93 -3.49 8.86
CA ASN A 72 -43.14 -3.34 8.05
C ASN A 72 -44.42 -3.44 8.90
N ARG A 73 -44.44 -4.37 9.87
CA ARG A 73 -45.63 -4.62 10.70
C ARG A 73 -45.80 -3.60 11.82
N PHE A 74 -44.70 -3.08 12.37
CA PHE A 74 -44.71 -2.16 13.50
C PHE A 74 -43.70 -1.00 13.28
N PRO A 75 -43.97 -0.12 12.31
CA PRO A 75 -43.01 0.92 11.89
C PRO A 75 -42.68 1.91 13.00
N ASN A 76 -43.62 2.18 13.91
CA ASN A 76 -43.42 3.09 15.04
C ASN A 76 -42.63 2.47 16.20
N VAL A 77 -42.45 1.15 16.20
CA VAL A 77 -41.74 0.40 17.25
C VAL A 77 -40.32 0.04 16.80
N TYR A 78 -40.15 -0.40 15.55
CA TYR A 78 -38.86 -0.77 14.97
C TYR A 78 -38.34 0.31 14.02
N THR A 79 -38.08 1.49 14.58
CA THR A 79 -37.65 2.68 13.82
C THR A 79 -36.16 2.69 13.46
N LYS A 80 -35.36 1.87 14.16
CA LYS A 80 -33.90 1.87 14.04
C LYS A 80 -33.41 0.95 12.91
N ARG A 81 -32.26 1.28 12.32
CA ARG A 81 -31.61 0.47 11.28
C ARG A 81 -30.88 -0.72 11.91
N LEU A 82 -31.15 -1.94 11.45
CA LEU A 82 -30.35 -3.10 11.84
C LEU A 82 -28.97 -3.03 11.18
N VAL A 83 -27.91 -3.17 11.97
CA VAL A 83 -26.54 -3.33 11.50
C VAL A 83 -26.04 -4.70 11.93
N ILE A 84 -25.65 -5.53 10.97
CA ILE A 84 -25.05 -6.83 11.25
C ILE A 84 -23.55 -6.66 11.27
N ALA A 85 -22.92 -7.01 12.39
CA ALA A 85 -21.47 -6.97 12.54
C ALA A 85 -20.95 -8.36 12.92
N TYR A 86 -19.80 -8.72 12.37
CA TYR A 86 -19.14 -9.97 12.73
C TYR A 86 -18.06 -9.69 13.78
N LYS A 87 -18.14 -10.40 14.90
CA LYS A 87 -17.09 -10.41 15.91
C LYS A 87 -16.12 -11.54 15.61
N ARG A 88 -14.82 -11.25 15.68
CA ARG A 88 -13.76 -12.25 15.59
C ARG A 88 -13.98 -13.35 16.63
N ASN A 89 -13.97 -14.60 16.20
CA ASN A 89 -13.98 -15.73 17.13
C ASN A 89 -12.65 -15.74 17.89
N LYS A 90 -12.71 -15.67 19.23
CA LYS A 90 -11.51 -15.69 20.09
C LYS A 90 -10.71 -16.98 19.92
N ASN A 91 -11.37 -18.08 19.55
CA ASN A 91 -10.70 -19.36 19.33
C ASN A 91 -9.96 -19.40 17.98
N LEU A 92 -10.25 -18.47 17.05
CA LEU A 92 -9.51 -18.33 15.80
C LEU A 92 -8.25 -17.45 15.94
N SER A 93 -7.94 -16.89 17.12
CA SER A 93 -6.73 -16.07 17.28
C SER A 93 -5.44 -16.84 17.01
N ASN A 94 -5.48 -18.17 17.20
CA ASN A 94 -4.32 -19.06 17.07
C ASN A 94 -4.36 -19.90 15.79
N PHE A 95 -5.48 -19.89 15.06
CA PHE A 95 -5.67 -20.63 13.79
C PHE A 95 -5.74 -19.71 12.57
N LEU A 96 -6.08 -18.43 12.77
CA LEU A 96 -5.70 -17.42 11.82
C LEU A 96 -4.19 -17.28 11.98
N VAL A 97 -3.46 -18.05 11.17
CA VAL A 97 -2.09 -17.71 10.85
C VAL A 97 -2.16 -16.24 10.48
N ARG A 98 -1.59 -15.39 11.34
CA ARG A 98 -1.28 -14.05 10.91
C ARG A 98 -0.28 -14.34 9.79
N ALA A 99 -0.69 -14.27 8.53
CA ALA A 99 0.24 -14.05 7.42
C ALA A 99 0.82 -12.62 7.58
N SER A 100 1.35 -12.34 8.76
CA SER A 100 2.35 -11.34 8.96
C SER A 100 3.60 -12.11 8.65
N PHE A 101 4.18 -11.89 7.47
CA PHE A 101 5.58 -12.20 7.25
C PHE A 101 6.33 -11.88 8.55
N GLU A 102 7.04 -12.87 9.11
CA GLU A 102 7.93 -12.63 10.24
C GLU A 102 8.92 -11.56 9.78
N ASN A 103 8.76 -10.33 10.27
CA ASN A 103 9.55 -9.14 9.92
C ASN A 103 9.79 -8.99 8.41
N PRO A 104 8.83 -8.44 7.63
CA PRO A 104 9.04 -8.19 6.21
C PRO A 104 10.34 -7.42 6.01
N ILE A 105 11.14 -7.87 5.04
CA ILE A 105 12.39 -7.21 4.72
C ILE A 105 12.06 -5.78 4.29
N LYS A 106 12.72 -4.81 4.93
CA LYS A 106 12.56 -3.39 4.63
C LYS A 106 13.70 -2.84 3.80
N LYS A 107 14.82 -3.56 3.74
CA LYS A 107 16.02 -3.16 3.01
C LYS A 107 16.52 -4.30 2.16
N CYS A 108 16.85 -4.00 0.91
CA CYS A 108 17.38 -4.96 -0.03
C CYS A 108 18.40 -4.26 -0.94
N GLY A 109 19.28 -5.03 -1.55
CA GLY A 109 20.28 -4.54 -2.47
C GLY A 109 19.63 -3.99 -3.75
N ILE A 110 20.14 -2.85 -4.23
CA ILE A 110 19.56 -2.13 -5.39
C ILE A 110 19.50 -3.02 -6.63
N GLU A 111 20.52 -3.84 -6.92
CA GLU A 111 20.51 -4.68 -8.12
C GLU A 111 19.42 -5.76 -8.03
N THR A 112 19.20 -6.32 -6.84
CA THR A 112 18.10 -7.26 -6.59
C THR A 112 16.74 -6.58 -6.77
N LEU A 113 16.57 -5.34 -6.29
CA LEU A 113 15.32 -4.61 -6.43
C LEU A 113 15.05 -4.17 -7.88
N LEU A 114 16.08 -3.74 -8.63
CA LEU A 114 15.96 -3.41 -10.06
C LEU A 114 15.55 -4.65 -10.86
N PHE A 115 16.13 -5.81 -10.53
CA PHE A 115 15.72 -7.07 -11.13
C PHE A 115 14.23 -7.35 -10.89
N TYR A 116 13.76 -7.28 -9.64
CA TYR A 116 12.34 -7.51 -9.34
C TYR A 116 11.39 -6.44 -9.87
N GLN A 117 11.86 -5.20 -10.03
CA GLN A 117 11.06 -4.16 -10.67
C GLN A 117 10.78 -4.51 -12.14
N LYS A 118 11.77 -5.03 -12.87
CA LYS A 118 11.57 -5.46 -14.27
C LYS A 118 10.53 -6.59 -14.34
N LEU A 119 10.54 -7.51 -13.37
CA LEU A 119 9.55 -8.57 -13.27
C LEU A 119 8.14 -8.03 -13.04
N PHE A 120 8.01 -7.08 -12.12
CA PHE A 120 6.75 -6.42 -11.85
C PHE A 120 6.13 -5.81 -13.13
N HIS A 121 6.94 -5.17 -13.96
CA HIS A 121 6.46 -4.56 -15.22
C HIS A 121 6.10 -5.59 -16.31
N ILE A 122 6.65 -6.80 -16.26
CA ILE A 122 6.23 -7.89 -17.16
C ILE A 122 4.88 -8.44 -16.70
N ASP A 123 4.70 -8.57 -15.38
CA ASP A 123 3.48 -9.10 -14.78
C ASP A 123 2.29 -8.12 -14.81
N ASP A 124 2.57 -6.81 -14.91
CA ASP A 124 1.60 -5.71 -14.99
C ASP A 124 1.20 -5.46 -16.45
N VAL A 125 0.33 -6.32 -16.97
CA VAL A 125 -0.01 -6.38 -18.41
C VAL A 125 -0.83 -5.18 -18.89
N ASP A 126 -1.60 -4.54 -18.00
CA ASP A 126 -2.42 -3.38 -18.33
C ASP A 126 -1.81 -2.02 -17.92
N ASP A 127 -0.60 -2.05 -17.35
CA ASP A 127 0.24 -0.90 -16.99
C ASP A 127 -0.49 0.07 -16.05
N ASP A 128 -1.28 -0.48 -15.12
CA ASP A 128 -2.04 0.29 -14.13
C ASP A 128 -1.28 0.47 -12.79
N ASP A 129 -0.03 0.01 -12.74
CA ASP A 129 0.86 -0.03 -11.58
C ASP A 129 0.43 -1.00 -10.47
N VAL A 130 -0.38 -1.99 -10.84
CA VAL A 130 -0.90 -3.04 -9.97
C VAL A 130 -0.91 -4.37 -10.72
N VAL A 131 -0.30 -5.38 -10.12
CA VAL A 131 -0.45 -6.76 -10.61
C VAL A 131 -1.68 -7.37 -9.93
N GLU A 132 -2.68 -7.74 -10.72
CA GLU A 132 -3.85 -8.51 -10.29
C GLU A 132 -3.70 -10.01 -10.60
N TYR A 133 -4.59 -10.82 -10.01
CA TYR A 133 -4.63 -12.25 -10.29
C TYR A 133 -4.87 -12.56 -11.76
N ASP A 134 -5.74 -11.78 -12.40
CA ASP A 134 -6.10 -12.00 -13.79
C ASP A 134 -4.92 -11.65 -14.73
N ASP A 135 -4.01 -10.76 -14.35
CA ASP A 135 -2.80 -10.44 -15.13
C ASP A 135 -1.83 -11.62 -15.14
N LEU A 136 -1.49 -12.16 -13.96
CA LEU A 136 -0.62 -13.33 -13.86
C LEU A 136 -1.20 -14.55 -14.57
N VAL A 137 -2.53 -14.75 -14.49
CA VAL A 137 -3.20 -15.84 -15.21
C VAL A 137 -3.17 -15.62 -16.71
N SER A 138 -3.34 -14.37 -17.17
CA SER A 138 -3.28 -14.02 -18.59
C SER A 138 -1.88 -14.23 -19.14
N GLU A 139 -0.84 -13.89 -18.37
CA GLU A 139 0.55 -14.08 -18.77
C GLU A 139 0.92 -15.56 -18.88
N ILE A 140 0.55 -16.37 -17.88
CA ILE A 140 0.73 -17.84 -17.95
C ILE A 140 0.04 -18.41 -19.20
N GLN A 141 -1.18 -17.94 -19.52
CA GLN A 141 -1.90 -18.41 -20.72
C GLN A 141 -1.28 -17.93 -22.02
N ARG A 142 -0.63 -16.75 -22.03
CA ARG A 142 0.05 -16.20 -23.20
C ARG A 142 1.32 -17.00 -23.52
N SER A 143 2.08 -17.36 -22.49
CA SER A 143 3.35 -18.07 -22.62
C SER A 143 3.21 -19.60 -22.69
N ASP A 144 2.04 -20.14 -22.33
CA ASP A 144 1.67 -21.55 -22.52
C ASP A 144 1.45 -21.88 -24.01
N SER A 145 2.54 -22.24 -24.67
CA SER A 145 2.59 -22.51 -26.11
C SER A 145 1.79 -23.74 -26.53
N ASN A 146 1.57 -24.67 -25.60
CA ASN A 146 0.94 -25.96 -25.86
C ASN A 146 -0.51 -26.04 -25.34
N ASN A 147 -0.94 -25.03 -24.58
CA ASN A 147 -2.27 -24.82 -23.99
C ASN A 147 -2.71 -25.92 -22.99
N ASP A 148 -1.76 -26.49 -22.23
CA ASP A 148 -2.02 -27.45 -21.15
C ASP A 148 -2.24 -26.79 -19.77
N ARG A 149 -2.20 -25.45 -19.73
CA ARG A 149 -2.33 -24.55 -18.58
C ARG A 149 -1.15 -24.60 -17.63
N ILE A 150 -0.02 -25.09 -18.13
CA ILE A 150 1.22 -25.20 -17.40
C ILE A 150 2.27 -24.49 -18.23
N TRP A 151 2.90 -23.48 -17.65
CA TRP A 151 4.03 -22.84 -18.29
C TRP A 151 5.32 -23.49 -17.76
N THR A 152 6.13 -23.99 -18.69
CA THR A 152 7.40 -24.71 -18.42
C THR A 152 8.62 -23.85 -18.76
N TYR A 153 9.78 -24.20 -18.19
CA TYR A 153 11.01 -23.46 -18.47
C TYR A 153 11.41 -23.56 -19.94
N GLU A 154 11.17 -24.70 -20.59
CA GLU A 154 11.39 -24.87 -22.02
C GLU A 154 10.54 -23.91 -22.86
N GLU A 155 9.29 -23.66 -22.47
CA GLU A 155 8.42 -22.68 -23.13
C GLU A 155 8.90 -21.25 -22.89
N ALA A 156 9.32 -20.93 -21.66
CA ALA A 156 9.88 -19.62 -21.32
C ALA A 156 11.12 -19.28 -22.18
N LEU A 157 11.97 -20.27 -22.50
CA LEU A 157 13.13 -20.09 -23.39
C LEU A 157 12.75 -19.80 -24.85
N THR A 158 11.51 -20.05 -25.25
CA THR A 158 11.03 -19.80 -26.60
C THR A 158 10.22 -18.50 -26.73
N ASP A 159 9.88 -17.88 -25.61
CA ASP A 159 9.15 -16.61 -25.56
C ASP A 159 10.12 -15.44 -25.80
N VAL A 160 9.73 -14.53 -26.70
CA VAL A 160 10.52 -13.36 -27.09
C VAL A 160 10.60 -12.35 -25.95
N ASP A 161 9.56 -12.27 -25.13
CA ASP A 161 9.52 -11.34 -24.00
C ASP A 161 10.36 -11.82 -22.81
N TYR A 162 10.76 -13.10 -22.81
CA TYR A 162 11.62 -13.74 -21.81
C TYR A 162 13.01 -14.09 -22.37
N GLU A 163 13.47 -13.38 -23.40
CA GLU A 163 14.80 -13.59 -23.97
C GLU A 163 15.88 -13.42 -22.88
N ASN A 164 16.60 -14.50 -22.56
CA ASN A 164 17.57 -14.63 -21.46
C ASN A 164 16.99 -14.85 -20.04
N VAL A 165 15.74 -15.31 -19.90
CA VAL A 165 15.23 -15.83 -18.62
C VAL A 165 16.17 -16.92 -18.09
N THR A 166 16.57 -16.80 -16.83
CA THR A 166 17.37 -17.83 -16.16
C THR A 166 16.45 -18.84 -15.49
N GLU A 167 16.92 -20.07 -15.29
CA GLU A 167 16.18 -21.08 -14.53
C GLU A 167 15.87 -20.60 -13.10
N GLU A 168 16.79 -19.87 -12.46
CA GLU A 168 16.56 -19.25 -11.14
C GLU A 168 15.40 -18.23 -11.18
N HIS A 169 15.26 -17.50 -12.28
CA HIS A 169 14.15 -16.58 -12.49
C HIS A 169 12.84 -17.34 -12.71
N PHE A 170 12.81 -18.32 -13.61
CA PHE A 170 11.60 -19.13 -13.82
C PHE A 170 11.11 -19.80 -12.52
N LEU A 171 12.02 -20.40 -11.75
CA LEU A 171 11.69 -21.02 -10.47
C LEU A 171 11.26 -20.04 -9.38
N SER A 172 11.51 -18.74 -9.53
CA SER A 172 11.00 -17.73 -8.59
C SER A 172 9.47 -17.56 -8.67
N TYR A 173 8.88 -17.97 -9.80
CA TYR A 173 7.43 -17.98 -10.03
C TYR A 173 6.77 -19.33 -9.72
N ASP A 174 7.55 -20.40 -9.56
CA ASP A 174 7.06 -21.69 -9.07
C ASP A 174 6.90 -21.65 -7.54
N HIS A 175 5.72 -21.19 -7.11
CA HIS A 175 5.44 -20.94 -5.70
C HIS A 175 5.22 -22.22 -4.91
N ASN A 176 4.80 -23.29 -5.58
CA ASN A 176 4.46 -24.56 -4.96
C ASN A 176 5.62 -25.58 -5.03
N GLY A 177 6.61 -25.34 -5.90
CA GLY A 177 7.82 -26.13 -6.05
C GLY A 177 7.64 -27.40 -6.90
N ASP A 178 6.67 -27.44 -7.81
CA ASP A 178 6.39 -28.60 -8.67
C ASP A 178 7.14 -28.57 -10.02
N GLY A 179 7.99 -27.55 -10.21
CA GLY A 179 8.83 -27.37 -11.38
C GLY A 179 8.12 -26.71 -12.56
N HIS A 180 6.91 -26.18 -12.37
CA HIS A 180 6.17 -25.48 -13.41
C HIS A 180 5.33 -24.33 -12.86
N ILE A 181 4.98 -23.37 -13.73
CA ILE A 181 4.19 -22.20 -13.32
C ILE A 181 2.76 -22.41 -13.78
N SER A 182 1.82 -22.33 -12.84
CA SER A 182 0.40 -22.54 -13.09
C SER A 182 -0.46 -21.48 -12.40
N SER A 183 -1.76 -21.50 -12.70
CA SER A 183 -2.75 -20.66 -11.99
C SER A 183 -2.77 -20.88 -10.46
N GLN A 184 -2.26 -22.03 -9.98
CA GLN A 184 -2.12 -22.29 -8.55
C GLN A 184 -0.96 -21.48 -7.96
N ASP A 185 0.11 -21.27 -8.70
CA ASP A 185 1.25 -20.45 -8.29
C ASP A 185 0.87 -18.97 -8.26
N ALA A 186 0.18 -18.51 -9.29
CA ALA A 186 -0.44 -17.18 -9.29
C ALA A 186 -1.34 -17.00 -8.07
N TRP A 187 -2.18 -17.99 -7.73
CA TRP A 187 -3.02 -17.92 -6.54
C TRP A 187 -2.22 -17.87 -5.23
N LEU A 188 -1.12 -18.62 -5.12
CA LEU A 188 -0.24 -18.61 -3.96
C LEU A 188 0.47 -17.25 -3.75
N VAL A 189 0.77 -16.51 -4.83
CA VAL A 189 1.25 -15.11 -4.74
C VAL A 189 0.28 -14.28 -3.89
N PHE A 190 -1.01 -14.36 -4.21
CA PHE A 190 -2.05 -13.55 -3.57
C PHE A 190 -2.55 -14.10 -2.23
N GLU A 191 -2.54 -15.41 -2.01
CA GLU A 191 -2.92 -16.00 -0.71
C GLU A 191 -1.95 -15.56 0.40
N LEU A 192 -0.68 -15.34 0.05
CA LEU A 192 0.35 -14.86 0.97
C LEU A 192 0.21 -13.38 1.32
N LEU A 193 -0.64 -12.63 0.63
CA LEU A 193 -0.90 -11.22 0.92
C LEU A 193 -2.00 -11.04 1.98
N PRO A 194 -1.68 -10.46 3.16
CA PRO A 194 -2.69 -10.22 4.18
C PRO A 194 -3.66 -9.10 3.76
N GLY A 195 -4.85 -9.48 3.28
CA GLY A 195 -6.01 -8.59 3.19
C GLY A 195 -6.01 -7.56 2.06
N THR A 196 -5.29 -7.81 0.96
CA THR A 196 -5.14 -6.88 -0.17
C THR A 196 -6.03 -7.18 -1.37
N GLY A 197 -7.10 -7.98 -1.24
CA GLY A 197 -8.13 -8.04 -2.29
C GLY A 197 -7.66 -8.39 -3.72
N ASN A 198 -6.70 -9.32 -3.87
CA ASN A 198 -6.13 -9.78 -5.16
C ASN A 198 -5.37 -8.73 -5.98
N TYR A 199 -4.92 -7.63 -5.36
CA TYR A 199 -4.05 -6.64 -6.02
C TYR A 199 -2.69 -6.53 -5.32
N LEU A 200 -1.63 -6.36 -6.12
CA LEU A 200 -0.25 -6.29 -5.68
C LEU A 200 0.45 -5.09 -6.31
N ASN A 201 0.74 -4.06 -5.51
CA ASN A 201 1.55 -2.94 -5.97
C ASN A 201 3.04 -3.24 -5.89
N LEU A 202 3.86 -2.43 -6.56
CA LEU A 202 5.32 -2.60 -6.60
C LEU A 202 5.96 -2.73 -5.21
N GLU A 203 5.55 -1.92 -4.22
CA GLU A 203 6.13 -1.99 -2.87
C GLU A 203 5.91 -3.37 -2.22
N ASN A 204 4.67 -3.86 -2.26
CA ASN A 204 4.33 -5.16 -1.69
C ASN A 204 4.99 -6.30 -2.47
N PHE A 205 5.06 -6.20 -3.81
CA PHE A 205 5.75 -7.16 -4.66
C PHE A 205 7.22 -7.29 -4.26
N LEU A 206 7.93 -6.16 -4.20
CA LEU A 206 9.34 -6.13 -3.82
C LEU A 206 9.57 -6.67 -2.41
N ILE A 207 8.70 -6.36 -1.45
CA ILE A 207 8.80 -6.91 -0.08
C ILE A 207 8.65 -8.43 -0.08
N ILE A 208 7.69 -8.98 -0.83
CA ILE A 208 7.48 -10.44 -0.91
C ILE A 208 8.71 -11.10 -1.52
N GLN A 209 9.15 -10.62 -2.68
CA GLN A 209 10.27 -11.22 -3.40
C GLN A 209 11.56 -11.13 -2.60
N ALA A 210 11.88 -9.94 -2.06
CA ALA A 210 13.05 -9.76 -1.21
C ALA A 210 13.01 -10.63 0.06
N THR A 211 11.83 -10.85 0.66
CA THR A 211 11.71 -11.70 1.85
C THR A 211 11.96 -13.18 1.55
N ARG A 212 11.67 -13.62 0.32
CA ARG A 212 11.88 -15.01 -0.12
C ARG A 212 13.31 -15.26 -0.54
N ASP A 213 13.91 -14.32 -1.27
CA ASP A 213 15.30 -14.44 -1.69
C ASP A 213 16.24 -14.16 -0.52
N LYS A 214 17.15 -15.10 -0.28
CA LYS A 214 18.17 -14.98 0.77
C LYS A 214 19.39 -14.22 0.27
N LYS A 215 19.47 -13.92 -1.02
CA LYS A 215 20.56 -13.20 -1.66
C LYS A 215 20.12 -11.76 -1.92
N SER A 216 20.97 -10.83 -1.55
CA SER A 216 20.81 -9.40 -1.80
C SER A 216 22.07 -8.91 -2.50
N GLN A 217 21.92 -8.28 -3.67
CA GLN A 217 23.02 -7.83 -4.51
C GLN A 217 23.06 -6.30 -4.62
N GLY A 218 24.25 -5.74 -4.55
CA GLY A 218 24.47 -4.30 -4.59
C GLY A 218 24.25 -3.60 -3.24
N PRO A 219 24.35 -2.26 -3.21
CA PRO A 219 24.16 -1.47 -1.99
C PRO A 219 22.73 -1.59 -1.45
N GLU A 220 22.56 -1.73 -0.14
CA GLU A 220 21.24 -1.80 0.47
C GLU A 220 20.52 -0.44 0.48
N ILE A 221 19.25 -0.45 0.09
CA ILE A 221 18.32 0.68 0.16
C ILE A 221 17.03 0.23 0.87
N ASP A 222 16.32 1.16 1.51
CA ASP A 222 14.96 0.87 1.97
C ASP A 222 14.01 0.71 0.76
N ILE A 223 13.21 -0.36 0.75
CA ILE A 223 12.34 -0.71 -0.38
C ILE A 223 11.36 0.44 -0.70
N LYS A 224 10.88 1.17 0.31
CA LYS A 224 10.03 2.34 0.08
C LYS A 224 10.77 3.50 -0.59
N ALA A 225 12.07 3.65 -0.31
CA ALA A 225 12.90 4.68 -0.93
C ALA A 225 13.13 4.34 -2.40
N PHE A 226 13.36 3.06 -2.71
CA PHE A 226 13.42 2.55 -4.07
C PHE A 226 12.11 2.85 -4.83
N VAL A 227 10.95 2.47 -4.28
CA VAL A 227 9.65 2.72 -4.92
C VAL A 227 9.38 4.21 -5.14
N HIS A 228 9.78 5.07 -4.22
CA HIS A 228 9.68 6.52 -4.43
C HIS A 228 10.60 7.00 -5.57
N ALA A 229 11.82 6.50 -5.67
CA ALA A 229 12.72 6.87 -6.76
C ALA A 229 12.17 6.45 -8.14
N VAL A 230 11.54 5.26 -8.23
CA VAL A 230 10.81 4.82 -9.45
C VAL A 230 9.69 5.80 -9.82
N LYS A 231 8.88 6.19 -8.84
CA LYS A 231 7.79 7.17 -9.06
C LYS A 231 8.33 8.54 -9.47
N ASP A 232 9.44 8.97 -8.88
CA ASP A 232 10.08 10.24 -9.22
C ASP A 232 10.60 10.24 -10.64
N PHE A 233 11.20 9.13 -11.09
CA PHE A 233 11.62 8.94 -12.48
C PHE A 233 10.45 9.14 -13.44
N ARG A 234 9.36 8.39 -13.25
CA ARG A 234 8.15 8.44 -14.10
C ARG A 234 7.44 9.80 -14.13
N ILE A 235 7.60 10.62 -13.08
CA ILE A 235 7.07 11.99 -13.08
C ILE A 235 7.90 12.92 -13.97
N ILE A 236 9.20 12.64 -14.12
CA ILE A 236 10.12 13.46 -14.91
C ILE A 236 10.12 13.00 -16.37
N ASP A 237 9.99 11.69 -16.60
CA ASP A 237 9.88 11.07 -17.92
C ASP A 237 8.47 11.36 -18.47
N VAL A 238 8.39 12.28 -19.43
CA VAL A 238 7.09 12.83 -19.87
C VAL A 238 6.53 12.03 -21.05
N ASP A 239 7.41 11.45 -21.86
CA ASP A 239 7.01 10.64 -23.01
C ASP A 239 7.04 9.13 -22.75
N ASP A 240 7.39 8.73 -21.52
CA ASP A 240 7.26 7.36 -20.98
C ASP A 240 8.08 6.35 -21.80
N ASP A 241 9.24 6.81 -22.27
CA ASP A 241 10.18 5.99 -23.05
C ASP A 241 11.23 5.28 -22.18
N PHE A 242 11.10 5.42 -20.85
CA PHE A 242 12.01 4.91 -19.83
C PHE A 242 13.44 5.48 -19.93
N ILE A 243 13.60 6.64 -20.60
CA ILE A 243 14.88 7.32 -20.82
C ILE A 243 14.75 8.81 -20.51
N LEU A 244 15.26 9.21 -19.34
CA LEU A 244 15.30 10.63 -19.01
C LEU A 244 16.31 11.40 -19.86
N THR A 245 15.81 12.37 -20.62
CA THR A 245 16.64 13.31 -21.37
C THR A 245 16.95 14.56 -20.55
N ARG A 246 18.06 15.24 -20.86
CA ARG A 246 18.35 16.58 -20.31
C ARG A 246 17.21 17.57 -20.54
N LYS A 247 16.47 17.43 -21.63
CA LYS A 247 15.36 18.32 -21.97
C LYS A 247 14.24 18.17 -20.94
N GLU A 248 13.84 16.95 -20.62
CA GLU A 248 12.78 16.66 -19.65
C GLU A 248 13.17 17.05 -18.24
N PHE A 249 14.38 16.68 -17.84
CA PHE A 249 14.93 17.08 -16.55
C PHE A 249 14.97 18.60 -16.39
N ARG A 250 15.34 19.33 -17.45
CA ARG A 250 15.31 20.80 -17.48
C ARG A 250 13.88 21.37 -17.49
N MET A 251 12.92 20.72 -18.15
CA MET A 251 11.52 21.12 -18.10
C MET A 251 10.97 21.00 -16.69
N ARG A 252 11.33 19.92 -15.97
CA ARG A 252 10.97 19.76 -14.56
C ARG A 252 11.60 20.85 -13.69
N PHE A 253 12.87 21.20 -13.91
CA PHE A 253 13.54 22.32 -13.22
C PHE A 253 12.73 23.61 -13.36
N LYS A 254 12.37 23.96 -14.59
CA LYS A 254 11.56 25.17 -14.87
C LYS A 254 10.17 25.12 -14.26
N SER A 255 9.58 23.94 -14.12
CA SER A 255 8.29 23.77 -13.44
C SER A 255 8.40 23.95 -11.92
N ALA A 256 9.57 23.63 -11.35
CA ALA A 256 9.82 23.75 -9.93
C ALA A 256 10.22 25.16 -9.51
N ASP A 257 10.93 25.88 -10.39
CA ASP A 257 11.30 27.29 -10.28
C ASP A 257 10.07 28.18 -10.47
N ARG A 258 9.31 28.37 -9.40
CA ARG A 258 8.01 29.07 -9.45
C ARG A 258 8.18 30.56 -9.61
N ASN A 259 9.19 31.12 -8.96
CA ASN A 259 9.50 32.55 -9.02
C ASN A 259 10.25 32.93 -10.31
N LYS A 260 10.77 31.94 -11.07
CA LYS A 260 11.48 32.08 -12.34
C LYS A 260 12.77 32.88 -12.21
N ASP A 261 13.43 32.80 -11.06
CA ASP A 261 14.69 33.51 -10.80
C ASP A 261 15.93 32.71 -11.24
N GLY A 262 15.73 31.49 -11.75
CA GLY A 262 16.79 30.62 -12.23
C GLY A 262 17.48 29.81 -11.13
N GLN A 263 16.99 29.92 -9.89
CA GLN A 263 17.48 29.22 -8.72
C GLN A 263 16.32 28.56 -7.97
N LEU A 264 16.53 27.33 -7.49
CA LEU A 264 15.54 26.65 -6.67
C LEU A 264 15.85 26.88 -5.20
N THR A 265 14.93 27.51 -4.49
CA THR A 265 14.97 27.53 -3.02
C THR A 265 14.80 26.11 -2.47
N GLY A 266 15.18 25.85 -1.21
CA GLY A 266 14.92 24.55 -0.55
C GLY A 266 13.43 24.13 -0.52
N SER A 267 12.50 25.07 -0.74
CA SER A 267 11.07 24.78 -0.91
C SER A 267 10.69 24.38 -2.35
N GLU A 268 11.41 24.89 -3.35
CA GLU A 268 11.22 24.60 -4.77
C GLU A 268 11.99 23.35 -5.21
N ILE A 269 13.13 23.07 -4.60
CA ILE A 269 13.88 21.81 -4.76
C ILE A 269 12.97 20.60 -4.45
N ARG A 270 12.14 20.70 -3.41
CA ARG A 270 11.11 19.69 -3.07
C ARG A 270 10.03 19.49 -4.13
N ASN A 271 9.89 20.42 -5.08
CA ASN A 271 8.96 20.32 -6.20
C ASN A 271 9.64 19.83 -7.49
N LEU A 272 10.97 20.03 -7.62
CA LEU A 272 11.77 19.53 -8.74
C LEU A 272 11.89 18.01 -8.68
N PHE A 273 12.23 17.52 -7.50
CA PHE A 273 12.23 16.12 -7.16
C PHE A 273 11.19 15.98 -6.04
N PRO A 274 10.10 15.22 -6.20
CA PRO A 274 9.22 14.89 -5.07
C PRO A 274 9.99 14.21 -3.91
N MET A 275 11.22 13.79 -4.19
CA MET A 275 12.30 13.46 -3.27
C MET A 275 12.34 14.33 -2.01
N ARG A 276 11.93 13.67 -0.92
CA ARG A 276 12.50 13.80 0.41
C ARG A 276 14.01 13.47 0.47
N SER A 277 14.69 13.37 -0.67
CA SER A 277 16.11 13.09 -0.78
C SER A 277 16.93 14.35 -0.61
N THR A 278 17.86 14.34 0.32
CA THR A 278 18.88 15.40 0.40
C THR A 278 19.84 15.25 -0.78
N PRO A 279 20.04 16.29 -1.62
CA PRO A 279 21.08 16.25 -2.63
C PRO A 279 22.45 16.03 -1.97
N PRO A 280 23.41 15.40 -2.68
CA PRO A 280 24.74 15.17 -2.15
C PRO A 280 25.40 16.52 -1.77
N PRO A 281 25.99 16.67 -0.56
CA PRO A 281 26.53 17.95 -0.05
C PRO A 281 27.62 18.57 -0.93
N ASN A 282 28.17 17.77 -1.84
CA ASN A 282 29.27 18.09 -2.74
C ASN A 282 28.82 18.69 -4.09
N ILE A 283 27.52 18.72 -4.40
CA ILE A 283 27.01 19.20 -5.70
C ILE A 283 26.02 20.35 -5.51
N CYS A 284 25.08 20.21 -4.57
CA CYS A 284 24.40 21.33 -3.94
C CYS A 284 24.94 21.36 -2.50
N GLY A 285 25.34 22.51 -1.97
CA GLY A 285 25.94 22.60 -0.62
C GLY A 285 24.99 22.15 0.50
N ASP A 286 25.04 22.85 1.64
CA ASP A 286 24.03 22.61 2.68
C ASP A 286 22.62 22.74 2.06
N TRP A 287 21.73 21.81 2.36
CA TRP A 287 20.33 21.66 1.87
C TRP A 287 19.41 22.88 2.10
N ASN A 288 19.98 23.97 2.61
CA ASN A 288 19.40 25.27 2.86
C ASN A 288 19.85 26.34 1.85
N VAL A 289 20.62 25.98 0.82
CA VAL A 289 21.15 26.93 -0.16
C VAL A 289 20.55 26.67 -1.54
N ASP A 290 20.28 27.76 -2.25
CA ASP A 290 19.67 27.79 -3.56
C ASP A 290 20.47 26.95 -4.58
N CYS A 291 19.77 26.13 -5.38
CA CYS A 291 20.38 25.28 -6.41
C CYS A 291 20.14 25.89 -7.79
N SER A 292 21.22 26.17 -8.53
CA SER A 292 21.08 26.73 -9.88
C SER A 292 20.71 25.65 -10.90
N GLN A 293 20.25 26.08 -12.08
CA GLN A 293 20.00 25.16 -13.19
C GLN A 293 21.27 24.40 -13.58
N ASP A 294 22.44 25.01 -13.49
CA ASP A 294 23.72 24.40 -13.87
C ASP A 294 24.15 23.33 -12.85
N ASP A 295 23.91 23.57 -11.55
CA ASP A 295 24.15 22.57 -10.49
C ASP A 295 23.23 21.34 -10.66
N ALA A 296 21.96 21.57 -11.01
CA ALA A 296 21.02 20.50 -11.30
C ALA A 296 21.40 19.69 -12.56
N MET A 297 21.94 20.35 -13.60
CA MET A 297 22.45 19.62 -14.77
C MET A 297 23.72 18.83 -14.45
N ALA A 298 24.59 19.34 -13.57
CA ALA A 298 25.76 18.60 -13.11
C ALA A 298 25.38 17.31 -12.36
N LEU A 299 24.28 17.32 -11.61
CA LEU A 299 23.72 16.10 -11.00
C LEU A 299 23.31 15.08 -12.06
N PHE A 300 22.53 15.51 -13.05
CA PHE A 300 22.12 14.65 -14.18
C PHE A 300 23.34 14.03 -14.87
N ASP A 301 24.33 14.86 -15.20
CA ASP A 301 25.55 14.42 -15.88
C ASP A 301 26.40 13.47 -15.03
N SER A 302 26.37 13.62 -13.70
CA SER A 302 27.06 12.70 -12.78
C SER A 302 26.36 11.35 -12.62
N ALA A 303 25.06 11.29 -12.87
CA ALA A 303 24.26 10.08 -12.81
C ALA A 303 24.29 9.30 -14.15
N ALA A 304 24.42 10.01 -15.28
CA ALA A 304 24.48 9.44 -16.63
C ALA A 304 25.87 8.85 -16.93
N THR A 305 26.16 7.67 -16.38
CA THR A 305 27.48 7.04 -16.45
C THR A 305 27.72 6.23 -17.72
N GLU A 306 26.66 5.65 -18.32
CA GLU A 306 26.77 4.71 -19.44
C GLU A 306 26.46 5.38 -20.78
N ASN A 307 25.44 6.24 -20.82
CA ASN A 307 25.04 7.01 -22.00
C ASN A 307 25.06 8.51 -21.65
N GLY A 308 26.22 9.17 -21.76
CA GLY A 308 26.50 10.52 -21.22
C GLY A 308 25.64 11.71 -21.66
N SER A 309 24.45 11.50 -22.23
CA SER A 309 23.42 12.51 -22.48
C SER A 309 21.99 12.10 -22.08
N GLN A 310 21.81 10.86 -21.61
CA GLN A 310 20.55 10.24 -21.25
C GLN A 310 20.72 9.46 -19.94
N LEU A 311 19.64 9.30 -19.19
CA LEU A 311 19.67 8.60 -17.92
C LEU A 311 18.58 7.53 -17.90
N SER A 312 19.00 6.27 -17.86
CA SER A 312 18.06 5.15 -17.70
C SER A 312 17.45 5.13 -16.29
N VAL A 313 16.32 4.41 -16.14
CA VAL A 313 15.70 4.14 -14.83
C VAL A 313 16.73 3.56 -13.84
N ASP A 314 17.51 2.57 -14.30
CA ASP A 314 18.50 1.89 -13.47
C ASP A 314 19.60 2.87 -12.99
N GLU A 315 20.14 3.71 -13.88
CA GLU A 315 21.13 4.74 -13.50
C GLU A 315 20.55 5.78 -12.55
N TYR A 316 19.31 6.24 -12.80
CA TYR A 316 18.61 7.17 -11.93
C TYR A 316 18.46 6.59 -10.52
N ILE A 317 17.98 5.35 -10.40
CA ILE A 317 17.75 4.71 -9.10
C ILE A 317 19.07 4.45 -8.37
N ARG A 318 20.11 3.97 -9.06
CA ARG A 318 21.44 3.76 -8.45
C ARG A 318 22.00 5.06 -7.87
N HIS A 319 21.80 6.18 -8.57
CA HIS A 319 22.36 7.46 -8.15
C HIS A 319 21.49 8.19 -7.12
N PHE A 320 20.18 8.30 -7.36
CA PHE A 320 19.27 9.12 -6.56
C PHE A 320 18.47 8.32 -5.52
N GLY A 321 18.26 7.02 -5.71
CA GLY A 321 17.52 6.17 -4.79
C GLY A 321 18.07 6.20 -3.36
N PRO A 322 19.38 5.97 -3.12
CA PRO A 322 19.98 6.00 -1.78
C PRO A 322 19.80 7.34 -1.04
N LEU A 323 19.53 8.41 -1.77
CA LEU A 323 19.37 9.74 -1.20
C LEU A 323 17.97 9.92 -0.59
N VAL A 324 16.97 9.11 -0.99
CA VAL A 324 15.57 9.21 -0.54
C VAL A 324 15.44 8.93 0.96
N LYS A 325 15.00 9.94 1.70
CA LYS A 325 14.67 9.81 3.13
C LYS A 325 13.18 9.49 3.29
N ILE A 326 12.88 8.49 4.12
CA ILE A 326 11.52 7.96 4.32
C ILE A 326 10.92 8.48 5.61
#